data_AF-Q0W9X7-F1
#
_entry.id   AF-Q0W9X7-F1
#
_cell.length_a   1.000
_cell.length_b   1.000
_cell.length_c   1.000
_cell.angle_alpha   90.00
_cell.angle_beta   90.00
_cell.angle_gamma   90.00
#
_symmetry.space_group_name_H-M   'P 1'
#
loop_
_entity.id
_entity.type
_entity.pdbx_description
1 polymer ?
#
loop_
_entity_poly.entity_id
_entity_poly.type
_entity_poly.pdbx_seq_one_letter_code
_entity_poly.pdbx_strand_id
1 'polypeptide(L)'
;MTELEMEKKLLNNGFTAKNITHMRKIISRDDQQKETYSSLLIDLKKRFFAGCLICAILFTPLIFMMFNDYTSDEIFSYLVALIFGLYMTYYITPLNLAWKSYRYLSNKEE
;
A
#
# COMPACT_ATOMS: atom_id res chain seq x y z
N MET A 1 5.35 -10.23 22.68
CA MET A 1 5.93 -8.89 22.50
C MET A 1 4.86 -7.89 22.90
N THR A 2 5.19 -6.88 23.69
CA THR A 2 4.23 -5.83 24.07
C THR A 2 4.02 -4.83 22.93
N GLU A 3 2.89 -4.12 22.91
CA GLU A 3 2.61 -3.11 21.88
C GLU A 3 3.66 -1.97 21.88
N LEU A 4 4.17 -1.57 23.05
CA LEU A 4 5.25 -0.57 23.17
C LEU A 4 6.58 -1.06 22.58
N GLU A 5 6.91 -2.34 22.74
CA GLU A 5 8.08 -2.95 22.11
C GLU A 5 7.91 -3.03 20.58
N MET A 6 6.72 -3.36 20.10
CA MET A 6 6.39 -3.36 18.67
C MET A 6 6.55 -1.97 18.07
N GLU A 7 6.04 -0.92 18.72
CA GLU A 7 6.19 0.47 18.24
C GLU A 7 7.66 0.88 18.09
N LYS A 8 8.48 0.60 19.11
CA LYS A 8 9.93 0.87 19.06
C LYS A 8 10.59 0.12 17.91
N LYS A 9 10.23 -1.15 17.68
CA LYS A 9 10.75 -1.93 16.56
C LYS A 9 10.32 -1.34 15.22
N LEU A 10 9.08 -0.90 15.07
CA LEU A 10 8.59 -0.30 13.82
C LEU A 10 9.31 1.03 13.54
N LEU A 11 9.50 1.89 14.54
CA LEU A 11 10.28 3.13 14.40
C LEU A 11 11.72 2.83 13.94
N ASN A 12 12.38 1.85 14.55
CA ASN A 12 13.74 1.43 14.17
C ASN A 12 13.82 0.84 12.76
N ASN A 13 12.70 0.40 12.17
CA ASN A 13 12.61 -0.16 10.83
C ASN A 13 12.06 0.85 9.80
N GLY A 14 12.09 2.15 10.11
CA GLY A 14 11.78 3.21 9.15
C GLY A 14 10.30 3.57 9.03
N PHE A 15 9.45 3.11 9.97
CA PHE A 15 8.12 3.69 10.16
C PHE A 15 8.26 5.06 10.83
N THR A 16 7.47 6.03 10.39
CA THR A 16 7.48 7.37 10.99
C THR A 16 6.55 7.42 12.20
N ALA A 17 6.75 8.38 13.11
CA ALA A 17 5.83 8.61 14.22
C ALA A 17 4.37 8.78 13.74
N LYS A 18 4.15 9.46 12.61
CA LYS A 18 2.83 9.60 11.97
C LYS A 18 2.20 8.24 11.62
N ASN A 19 2.99 7.30 11.09
CA ASN A 19 2.53 5.95 10.79
C ASN A 19 2.08 5.22 12.06
N ILE A 20 2.90 5.31 13.12
CA ILE A 20 2.60 4.69 14.42
C ILE A 20 1.35 5.29 15.04
N THR A 21 1.21 6.61 15.07
CA THR A 21 0.00 7.29 15.57
C THR A 21 -1.25 6.86 14.80
N HIS A 22 -1.15 6.72 13.48
CA HIS A 22 -2.26 6.26 12.65
C HIS A 22 -2.65 4.81 12.98
N MET A 23 -1.69 3.90 13.06
CA MET A 23 -1.92 2.50 13.42
C MET A 23 -2.49 2.38 14.84
N ARG A 24 -1.93 3.11 15.81
CA ARG A 24 -2.46 3.18 17.18
C ARG A 24 -3.91 3.61 17.20
N LYS A 25 -4.27 4.65 16.43
CA LYS A 25 -5.65 5.14 16.34
C LYS A 25 -6.60 4.08 15.77
N ILE A 26 -6.13 3.21 14.86
CA ILE A 26 -6.95 2.09 14.36
C ILE A 26 -7.16 1.07 15.46
N ILE A 27 -6.10 0.65 16.15
CA ILE A 27 -6.15 -0.32 17.25
C ILE A 27 -7.07 0.18 18.38
N SER A 28 -6.93 1.46 18.79
CA SER A 28 -7.74 2.04 19.86
C SER A 28 -9.22 2.22 19.50
N ARG A 29 -9.60 2.13 18.23
CA ARG A 29 -11.00 2.18 17.78
C ARG A 29 -11.65 0.80 17.71
N ASP A 30 -10.86 -0.26 17.87
CA ASP A 30 -11.38 -1.62 17.87
C ASP A 30 -11.88 -1.99 19.26
N ASP A 31 -13.19 -1.85 19.47
CA ASP A 31 -13.88 -2.24 20.72
C ASP A 31 -13.68 -3.72 21.08
N GLN A 32 -13.26 -4.55 20.11
CA GLN A 32 -13.07 -5.99 20.29
C GLN A 32 -11.60 -6.38 20.56
N GLN A 33 -10.64 -5.44 20.57
CA GLN A 33 -9.19 -5.66 20.76
C GLN A 33 -8.59 -6.79 19.89
N LYS A 34 -9.18 -7.06 18.73
CA LYS A 34 -8.68 -8.01 17.72
C LYS A 34 -7.54 -7.39 16.90
N GLU A 35 -7.55 -6.07 16.75
CA GLU A 35 -6.51 -5.34 16.05
C GLU A 35 -5.26 -5.15 16.92
N THR A 36 -4.11 -5.55 16.38
CA THR A 36 -2.77 -5.35 16.96
C THR A 36 -1.86 -4.76 15.89
N TYR A 37 -0.68 -4.25 16.27
CA TYR A 37 0.28 -3.86 15.24
C TYR A 37 0.61 -5.01 14.27
N SER A 38 0.63 -6.25 14.75
CA SER A 38 0.93 -7.41 13.91
C SER A 38 -0.19 -7.72 12.92
N SER A 39 -1.46 -7.69 13.33
CA SER A 39 -2.59 -7.91 12.42
C SER A 39 -2.62 -6.84 11.33
N LEU A 40 -2.43 -5.57 11.72
CA LEU A 40 -2.41 -4.46 10.78
C LEU A 40 -1.29 -4.60 9.74
N LEU A 41 -0.09 -5.02 10.13
CA LEU A 41 1.02 -5.22 9.18
C LEU A 41 0.71 -6.30 8.15
N ILE A 42 0.07 -7.41 8.59
CA ILE A 42 -0.34 -8.51 7.71
C ILE A 42 -1.41 -8.03 6.73
N ASP A 43 -2.40 -7.31 7.25
CA ASP A 43 -3.47 -6.70 6.45
C ASP A 43 -2.91 -5.72 5.40
N LEU A 44 -1.96 -4.89 5.81
CA LEU A 44 -1.27 -3.96 4.93
C LEU A 44 -0.42 -4.67 3.88
N LYS A 45 0.27 -5.77 4.23
CA LYS A 45 0.98 -6.64 3.25
C LYS A 45 -0.01 -7.18 2.21
N LYS A 46 -1.18 -7.66 2.62
CA LYS A 46 -2.21 -8.15 1.70
C LYS A 46 -2.75 -7.04 0.79
N ARG A 47 -3.02 -5.86 1.36
CA ARG A 47 -3.45 -4.67 0.61
C ARG A 47 -2.38 -4.17 -0.36
N PHE A 48 -1.09 -4.32 -0.04
CA PHE A 48 0.01 -4.01 -0.96
C PHE A 48 -0.10 -4.84 -2.25
N PHE A 49 -0.24 -6.16 -2.13
CA PHE A 49 -0.40 -7.04 -3.29
C PHE A 49 -1.66 -6.72 -4.09
N ALA A 50 -2.78 -6.45 -3.43
CA ALA A 50 -4.00 -6.02 -4.11
C ALA A 50 -3.81 -4.70 -4.88
N GLY A 51 -3.13 -3.72 -4.27
CA GLY A 51 -2.79 -2.45 -4.91
C GLY A 51 -1.86 -2.63 -6.12
N CYS A 52 -0.82 -3.47 -6.00
CA CYS A 52 0.05 -3.82 -7.12
C CYS A 52 -0.70 -4.51 -8.25
N LEU A 53 -1.66 -5.39 -7.94
CA LEU A 53 -2.50 -6.06 -8.93
C LEU A 53 -3.42 -5.07 -9.66
N ILE A 54 -4.01 -4.10 -8.95
CA ILE A 54 -4.79 -3.02 -9.56
C ILE A 54 -3.91 -2.18 -10.49
N CYS A 55 -2.70 -1.80 -10.05
CA CYS A 55 -1.75 -1.09 -10.90
C CYS A 55 -1.43 -1.90 -12.17
N ALA A 56 -1.14 -3.20 -12.04
CA ALA A 56 -0.87 -4.07 -13.18
C ALA A 56 -2.03 -4.08 -14.19
N ILE A 57 -3.28 -4.18 -13.71
CA ILE A 57 -4.48 -4.11 -14.55
C ILE A 57 -4.59 -2.75 -15.26
N LEU A 58 -4.29 -1.64 -14.58
CA LEU A 58 -4.29 -0.30 -15.18
C LEU A 58 -3.20 -0.14 -16.26
N PHE A 59 -2.09 -0.87 -16.17
CA PHE A 59 -1.05 -0.81 -17.20
C PHE A 59 -1.34 -1.70 -18.42
N THR A 60 -2.21 -2.71 -18.31
CA THR A 60 -2.53 -3.61 -19.43
C THR A 60 -2.98 -2.89 -20.71
N PRO A 61 -3.93 -1.93 -20.66
CA PRO A 61 -4.36 -1.21 -21.86
C PRO A 61 -3.27 -0.31 -22.42
N LEU A 62 -2.40 0.26 -21.57
CA LEU A 62 -1.28 1.09 -22.02
C LEU A 62 -0.31 0.25 -22.86
N ILE A 63 0.04 -0.93 -22.37
CA ILE A 63 0.92 -1.86 -23.08
C ILE A 63 0.26 -2.27 -24.39
N PHE A 64 -1.03 -2.61 -24.38
CA PHE A 64 -1.76 -2.95 -25.59
C PHE A 64 -1.77 -1.80 -26.61
N MET A 65 -2.02 -0.57 -26.18
CA MET A 65 -2.01 0.62 -27.04
C MET A 65 -0.62 0.87 -27.65
N MET A 66 0.47 0.57 -26.94
CA MET A 66 1.82 0.73 -27.47
C MET A 66 2.16 -0.24 -28.60
N PHE A 67 1.56 -1.44 -28.62
CA PHE A 67 1.81 -2.46 -29.65
C PHE A 67 0.84 -2.38 -30.84
N ASN A 68 -0.15 -1.50 -30.77
CA ASN A 68 -1.12 -1.28 -31.83
C ASN A 68 -0.94 0.15 -32.38
N ASP A 69 -1.38 0.40 -33.62
CA ASP A 69 -1.25 1.70 -34.28
C ASP A 69 -2.27 2.73 -33.75
N TYR A 70 -2.27 2.98 -32.44
CA TYR A 70 -3.09 4.03 -31.80
C TYR A 70 -2.48 5.41 -32.04
N THR A 71 -3.35 6.41 -32.14
CA THR A 71 -2.94 7.80 -32.33
C THR A 71 -2.36 8.35 -31.02
N SER A 72 -1.41 9.28 -31.13
CA SER A 72 -0.79 9.93 -29.96
C SER A 72 -1.81 10.60 -29.02
N ASP A 73 -2.92 11.13 -29.57
CA ASP A 73 -3.99 11.75 -28.78
C ASP A 73 -4.74 10.73 -27.90
N GLU A 74 -4.98 9.52 -28.42
CA GLU A 74 -5.66 8.44 -27.69
C GLU A 74 -4.79 7.97 -26.52
N ILE A 75 -3.48 7.78 -26.78
CA ILE A 75 -2.50 7.43 -25.76
C ILE A 75 -2.41 8.52 -24.69
N PHE A 76 -2.38 9.80 -25.11
CA PHE A 76 -2.33 10.93 -24.17
C PHE A 76 -3.57 10.98 -23.27
N SER A 77 -4.76 10.81 -23.84
CA SER A 77 -6.01 10.77 -23.07
C SER A 77 -6.01 9.64 -22.03
N TYR A 78 -5.48 8.47 -22.40
CA TYR A 78 -5.36 7.33 -21.50
C TYR A 78 -4.34 7.57 -20.39
N LEU A 79 -3.20 8.20 -20.69
CA LEU A 79 -2.19 8.56 -19.69
C LEU A 79 -2.76 9.48 -18.60
N VAL A 80 -3.59 10.45 -18.97
CA VAL A 80 -4.27 11.33 -18.00
C VAL A 80 -5.20 10.51 -17.09
N ALA A 81 -6.01 9.61 -17.65
CA ALA A 81 -6.86 8.73 -16.88
C ALA A 81 -6.06 7.77 -15.97
N LEU A 82 -4.93 7.27 -16.45
CA LEU A 82 -4.03 6.37 -15.72
C LEU A 82 -3.41 7.07 -14.52
N ILE A 83 -2.96 8.32 -14.65
CA ILE A 83 -2.45 9.12 -13.52
C ILE A 83 -3.52 9.27 -12.44
N PHE A 84 -4.76 9.55 -12.85
CA PHE A 84 -5.87 9.68 -11.91
C PHE A 84 -6.19 8.35 -11.19
N GLY A 85 -6.19 7.24 -11.94
CA GLY A 85 -6.38 5.90 -11.39
C GLY A 85 -5.28 5.48 -10.41
N LEU A 86 -4.02 5.79 -10.72
CA LEU A 86 -2.89 5.54 -9.83
C LEU A 86 -2.98 6.41 -8.56
N TYR A 87 -3.36 7.67 -8.69
CA TYR A 87 -3.54 8.57 -7.54
C TYR A 87 -4.64 8.08 -6.59
N MET A 88 -5.79 7.68 -7.14
CA MET A 88 -6.89 7.06 -6.38
C MET A 88 -6.42 5.79 -5.66
N THR A 89 -5.73 4.90 -6.37
CA THR A 89 -5.22 3.64 -5.81
C THR A 89 -4.20 3.89 -4.68
N TYR A 90 -3.33 4.90 -4.84
CA TYR A 90 -2.35 5.30 -3.82
C TYR A 90 -3.00 5.79 -2.53
N TYR A 91 -4.08 6.57 -2.63
CA TYR A 91 -4.77 7.12 -1.47
C TYR A 91 -5.62 6.08 -0.74
N ILE A 92 -6.33 5.22 -1.49
CA ILE A 92 -7.22 4.19 -0.93
C ILE A 92 -6.43 3.06 -0.26
N THR A 93 -5.30 2.64 -0.84
CA THR A 93 -4.56 1.43 -0.44
C THR A 93 -3.21 1.75 0.20
N PRO A 94 -3.11 2.80 1.05
CA PRO A 94 -1.90 3.57 1.38
C PRO A 94 -0.58 2.87 1.04
N LEU A 95 -0.19 2.92 -0.23
CA LEU A 95 0.78 1.99 -0.83
C LEU A 95 2.17 2.10 -0.19
N ASN A 96 2.54 3.29 0.26
CA ASN A 96 3.79 3.53 0.99
C ASN A 96 3.81 2.79 2.34
N LEU A 97 2.72 2.87 3.11
CA LEU A 97 2.62 2.18 4.40
C LEU A 97 2.53 0.66 4.20
N ALA A 98 1.80 0.24 3.16
CA ALA A 98 1.66 -1.15 2.75
C ALA A 98 3.03 -1.76 2.34
N TRP A 99 3.82 -1.04 1.54
CA TRP A 99 5.17 -1.43 1.15
C TRP A 99 6.13 -1.55 2.33
N LYS A 100 6.11 -0.57 3.25
CA LYS A 100 6.91 -0.63 4.49
C LYS A 100 6.56 -1.85 5.34
N SER A 101 5.26 -2.19 5.40
CA SER A 101 4.77 -3.37 6.11
C SER A 101 5.24 -4.67 5.46
N TYR A 102 5.16 -4.75 4.13
CA TYR A 102 5.71 -5.88 3.36
C TYR A 102 7.22 -6.06 3.62
N ARG A 103 8.02 -5.00 3.48
CA ARG A 103 9.48 -5.06 3.70
C ARG A 103 9.81 -5.47 5.14
N TYR A 104 9.11 -4.92 6.12
CA TYR A 104 9.30 -5.28 7.52
C TYR A 104 9.01 -6.75 7.81
N LEU A 105 7.92 -7.29 7.25
CA LEU A 105 7.55 -8.69 7.42
C LEU A 105 8.48 -9.63 6.66
N SER A 106 8.89 -9.27 5.43
CA SER A 106 9.83 -10.06 4.64
C SER A 106 11.20 -10.19 5.31
N ASN A 107 11.71 -9.12 5.94
CA ASN A 107 12.97 -9.14 6.69
C ASN A 107 12.89 -9.87 8.04
N LYS A 108 11.70 -10.35 8.42
CA LYS A 108 11.42 -11.08 9.67
C LYS A 108 11.14 -12.57 9.43
N GLU A 109 10.84 -12.93 8.18
CA GLU A 109 10.64 -14.31 7.71
C GLU A 109 11.99 -14.99 7.38
N GLU A 110 13.07 -14.22 7.25
CA GLU A 110 14.49 -14.67 7.27
C GLU A 110 15.09 -14.63 8.69
#